data_AF-A0A416ZFI6-F1
#
_entry.id   AF-A0A416ZFI6-F1
#
_cell.length_a   1.000
_cell.length_b   1.000
_cell.length_c   1.000
_cell.angle_alpha   90.00
_cell.angle_beta   90.00
_cell.angle_gamma   90.00
#
_symmetry.space_group_name_H-M   'P 1'
#
loop_
_entity.id
_entity.type
_entity.pdbx_description
1 polymer ?
#
loop_
_entity_poly.entity_id
_entity_poly.type
_entity_poly.pdbx_seq_one_letter_code
_entity_poly.pdbx_strand_id
1 'polypeptide(L)'
;MRSNNIPDDVAALIAAAPAMPPKTPKTNKTSPVPSRPSSSTASSIISGVGLALVYALVACLSGMAIKPTAESYAKQRRFVTDASHEPKTPLSVINANTEVIEMTDGESEWTKGIHEQVARMAQLTERLVFLAKMDEGGELDMEDCDLSELAKRAIAEAHHGKALCTTNGVDTITFGIVLRP
;
A
#
# COMPACT_ATOMS: atom_id res chain seq x y z
N MET A 1 -139.18 3.23 2.92
CA MET A 1 -138.96 1.80 3.23
C MET A 1 -137.56 1.43 2.74
N ARG A 2 -136.74 0.87 3.64
CA ARG A 2 -135.38 0.37 3.39
C ARG A 2 -135.42 -0.89 2.51
N SER A 3 -134.46 -1.04 1.60
CA SER A 3 -133.68 -2.27 1.34
C SER A 3 -132.58 -1.91 0.34
N ASN A 4 -131.31 -1.83 0.75
CA ASN A 4 -130.32 -2.91 0.66
C ASN A 4 -130.23 -3.53 -0.75
N ASN A 5 -129.11 -3.28 -1.43
CA ASN A 5 -128.32 -4.26 -2.18
C ASN A 5 -127.01 -3.63 -2.67
N ILE A 6 -125.96 -3.81 -1.88
CA ILE A 6 -124.57 -4.04 -2.32
C ILE A 6 -124.46 -5.57 -2.20
N PRO A 7 -123.93 -6.32 -3.18
CA PRO A 7 -122.50 -6.27 -3.50
C PRO A 7 -122.21 -6.61 -5.00
N ASP A 8 -121.00 -6.82 -5.56
CA ASP A 8 -119.85 -7.56 -5.00
C ASP A 8 -118.68 -7.63 -6.01
N ASP A 9 -118.19 -6.52 -6.59
CA ASP A 9 -117.17 -6.68 -7.63
C ASP A 9 -116.31 -5.46 -7.91
N VAL A 10 -115.02 -5.75 -8.03
CA VAL A 10 -113.90 -4.91 -8.51
C VAL A 10 -113.32 -3.86 -7.56
N ALA A 11 -113.28 -4.17 -6.26
CA ALA A 11 -112.22 -3.69 -5.38
C ALA A 11 -110.90 -4.45 -5.65
N ALA A 12 -110.32 -4.29 -6.84
CA ALA A 12 -108.91 -4.55 -7.11
C ALA A 12 -108.61 -4.22 -8.57
N LEU A 13 -107.41 -3.70 -8.82
CA LEU A 13 -106.85 -3.46 -10.14
C LEU A 13 -107.44 -2.26 -10.89
N ILE A 14 -106.83 -1.08 -10.73
CA ILE A 14 -106.00 -0.45 -11.78
C ILE A 14 -105.68 1.00 -11.37
N ALA A 15 -104.38 1.26 -11.26
CA ALA A 15 -103.72 2.55 -11.45
C ALA A 15 -103.98 3.69 -10.47
N ALA A 16 -103.37 3.61 -9.28
CA ALA A 16 -102.86 4.78 -8.57
C ALA A 16 -101.35 4.59 -8.33
N ALA A 17 -100.52 5.05 -9.27
CA ALA A 17 -99.06 5.09 -9.13
C ALA A 17 -98.60 6.52 -8.83
N PRO A 18 -98.25 6.88 -7.58
CA PRO A 18 -97.59 8.14 -7.28
C PRO A 18 -96.09 8.08 -7.65
N ALA A 19 -95.59 9.21 -8.16
CA ALA A 19 -94.23 9.41 -8.65
C ALA A 19 -93.14 9.06 -7.62
N MET A 20 -92.13 8.31 -8.06
CA MET A 20 -90.94 7.96 -7.28
C MET A 20 -89.88 9.07 -7.39
N PRO A 21 -89.27 9.55 -6.28
CA PRO A 21 -88.21 10.56 -6.29
C PRO A 21 -86.85 10.02 -6.79
N PRO A 22 -85.91 10.89 -7.21
CA PRO A 22 -84.68 10.49 -7.89
C PRO A 22 -83.78 9.61 -7.01
N LYS A 23 -83.33 8.47 -7.56
CA LYS A 23 -82.28 7.64 -6.94
C LYS A 23 -80.93 8.35 -7.11
N THR A 24 -80.38 8.88 -6.01
CA THR A 24 -78.96 9.27 -5.94
C THR A 24 -78.08 8.01 -6.03
N PRO A 25 -77.11 7.93 -6.96
CA PRO A 25 -76.16 6.83 -6.96
C PRO A 25 -75.25 6.89 -5.71
N LYS A 26 -75.08 5.71 -5.11
CA LYS A 26 -74.49 5.43 -3.80
C LYS A 26 -73.04 5.92 -3.73
N THR A 27 -72.70 6.66 -2.69
CA THR A 27 -71.31 6.97 -2.33
C THR A 27 -70.59 5.66 -2.00
N ASN A 28 -69.61 5.27 -2.83
CA ASN A 28 -68.71 4.16 -2.56
C ASN A 28 -67.90 4.48 -1.30
N LYS A 29 -68.22 3.82 -0.18
CA LYS A 29 -67.39 3.85 1.04
C LYS A 29 -66.20 2.93 0.81
N THR A 30 -65.11 3.49 0.30
CA THR A 30 -63.82 2.81 0.31
C THR A 30 -63.25 2.92 1.73
N SER A 31 -63.28 1.83 2.48
CA SER A 31 -62.57 1.73 3.76
C SER A 31 -61.07 1.97 3.53
N PRO A 32 -60.35 2.70 4.41
CA PRO A 32 -58.92 2.91 4.24
C PRO A 32 -58.20 1.57 4.41
N VAL A 33 -57.60 1.06 3.34
CA VAL A 33 -56.64 -0.04 3.41
C VAL A 33 -55.38 0.52 4.07
N PRO A 34 -54.83 -0.09 5.14
CA PRO A 34 -53.57 0.35 5.70
C PRO A 34 -52.48 0.24 4.63
N SER A 35 -51.86 1.36 4.29
CA SER A 35 -50.70 1.41 3.39
C SER A 35 -49.54 0.65 4.04
N ARG A 36 -49.35 -0.60 3.61
CA ARG A 36 -48.20 -1.43 3.95
C ARG A 36 -46.94 -0.67 3.50
N PRO A 37 -45.93 -0.42 4.36
CA PRO A 37 -44.73 0.27 3.92
C PRO A 37 -44.11 -0.52 2.77
N SER A 38 -43.81 0.17 1.67
CA SER A 38 -43.21 -0.43 0.47
C SER A 38 -41.91 -1.14 0.88
N SER A 39 -41.89 -2.47 0.82
CA SER A 39 -40.75 -3.33 1.18
C SER A 39 -39.50 -3.06 0.34
N SER A 40 -39.61 -2.25 -0.71
CA SER A 40 -38.51 -1.83 -1.58
C SER A 40 -37.50 -0.88 -0.92
N THR A 41 -37.91 -0.04 0.04
CA THR A 41 -36.97 0.89 0.70
C THR A 41 -36.15 0.20 1.79
N ALA A 42 -36.74 -0.78 2.48
CA ALA A 42 -36.04 -1.54 3.52
C ALA A 42 -34.86 -2.34 2.95
N SER A 43 -35.02 -2.96 1.78
CA SER A 43 -33.95 -3.76 1.14
C SER A 43 -32.78 -2.89 0.64
N SER A 44 -33.08 -1.70 0.10
CA SER A 44 -32.05 -0.74 -0.33
C SER A 44 -31.21 -0.22 0.84
N ILE A 45 -31.83 0.05 1.99
CA ILE A 45 -31.12 0.53 3.19
C ILE A 45 -30.19 -0.56 3.73
N ILE A 46 -30.66 -1.81 3.81
CA ILE A 46 -29.86 -2.94 4.29
C ILE A 46 -28.63 -3.17 3.40
N SER A 47 -28.79 -3.10 2.07
CA SER A 47 -27.65 -3.17 1.15
C SER A 47 -26.67 -2.01 1.32
N GLY A 48 -27.17 -0.78 1.49
CA GLY A 48 -26.31 0.40 1.71
C GLY A 48 -25.50 0.31 3.00
N VAL A 49 -26.13 -0.11 4.10
CA VAL A 49 -25.46 -0.33 5.39
C VAL A 49 -24.46 -1.47 5.30
N GLY A 50 -24.82 -2.58 4.63
CA GLY A 50 -23.89 -3.68 4.40
C GLY A 50 -22.67 -3.27 3.57
N LEU A 51 -22.88 -2.49 2.51
CA LEU A 51 -21.79 -1.97 1.67
C LEU A 51 -20.90 -1.01 2.46
N ALA A 52 -21.49 -0.10 3.24
CA ALA A 52 -20.73 0.83 4.07
C ALA A 52 -19.92 0.10 5.15
N LEU A 53 -20.49 -0.94 5.78
CA LEU A 53 -19.80 -1.78 6.75
C LEU A 53 -18.61 -2.52 6.12
N VAL A 54 -18.82 -3.15 4.96
CA VAL A 54 -17.75 -3.85 4.23
C VAL A 54 -16.67 -2.88 3.78
N TYR A 55 -17.05 -1.72 3.25
CA TYR A 55 -16.09 -0.68 2.84
C TYR A 55 -15.28 -0.15 4.03
N ALA A 56 -15.94 0.11 5.17
CA ALA A 56 -15.27 0.53 6.40
C ALA A 56 -14.31 -0.54 6.94
N LEU A 57 -14.71 -1.82 6.90
CA LEU A 57 -13.83 -2.95 7.26
C LEU A 57 -12.62 -3.01 6.33
N VAL A 58 -12.82 -2.92 5.01
CA VAL A 58 -11.71 -2.94 4.04
C VAL A 58 -10.78 -1.75 4.25
N ALA A 59 -11.32 -0.54 4.43
CA ALA A 59 -10.52 0.67 4.67
C ALA A 59 -9.76 0.61 6.01
N CYS A 60 -10.43 0.14 7.08
CA CYS A 60 -9.82 -0.03 8.39
C CYS A 60 -8.71 -1.07 8.37
N LEU A 61 -8.98 -2.27 7.82
CA LEU A 61 -8.00 -3.34 7.68
C LEU A 61 -6.85 -2.94 6.76
N SER A 62 -7.11 -2.23 5.66
CA SER A 62 -6.07 -1.72 4.76
C SER A 62 -5.16 -0.72 5.47
N GLY A 63 -5.73 0.28 6.15
CA GLY A 63 -4.96 1.27 6.91
C GLY A 63 -4.19 0.65 8.07
N MET A 64 -4.76 -0.35 8.74
CA MET A 64 -4.14 -1.04 9.87
C MET A 64 -3.13 -2.12 9.46
N ALA A 65 -3.19 -2.63 8.22
CA ALA A 65 -2.20 -3.56 7.68
C ALA A 65 -1.00 -2.84 7.06
N ILE A 66 -1.20 -1.67 6.43
CA ILE A 66 -0.12 -0.94 5.74
C ILE A 66 0.74 -0.15 6.74
N LYS A 67 0.14 0.49 7.75
CA LYS A 67 0.85 1.28 8.77
C LYS A 67 1.95 0.51 9.53
N PRO A 68 1.69 -0.68 10.12
CA PRO A 68 2.71 -1.40 10.89
C PRO A 68 3.85 -1.91 10.00
N THR A 69 3.56 -2.23 8.74
CA THR A 69 4.57 -2.64 7.77
C THR A 69 5.50 -1.47 7.43
N ALA A 70 4.95 -0.29 7.13
CA ALA A 70 5.75 0.91 6.84
C ALA A 70 6.65 1.34 8.02
N GLU A 71 6.12 1.32 9.24
CA GLU A 71 6.90 1.63 10.45
C GLU A 71 8.00 0.60 10.74
N SER A 72 7.72 -0.69 10.50
CA SER A 72 8.71 -1.76 10.67
C SER A 72 9.85 -1.63 9.66
N TYR A 73 9.53 -1.31 8.39
CA TYR A 73 10.54 -1.01 7.38
C TYR A 73 11.40 0.21 7.76
N ALA A 74 10.79 1.28 8.28
CA ALA A 74 11.53 2.46 8.72
C ALA A 74 12.49 2.16 9.90
N LYS A 75 12.04 1.33 10.86
CA LYS A 75 12.88 0.88 11.99
C LYS A 75 14.03 -0.02 11.54
N GLN A 76 13.76 -0.95 10.63
CA GLN A 76 14.79 -1.84 10.07
C GLN A 76 15.86 -1.07 9.30
N ARG A 77 15.47 -0.02 8.57
CA ARG A 77 16.41 0.88 7.84
C ARG A 77 17.32 1.63 8.81
N ARG A 78 16.75 2.28 9.83
CA ARG A 78 17.53 2.96 10.88
C ARG A 78 18.48 2.01 11.60
N PHE A 79 18.03 0.79 11.90
CA PHE A 79 18.88 -0.24 12.47
C PHE A 79 20.06 -0.61 11.58
N VAL A 80 19.88 -0.76 10.26
CA VAL A 80 20.99 -1.04 9.33
C VAL A 80 21.99 0.12 9.28
N THR A 81 21.49 1.36 9.29
CA THR A 81 22.35 2.55 9.31
C THR A 81 23.15 2.66 10.60
N ASP A 82 22.54 2.44 11.76
CA ASP A 82 23.24 2.47 13.05
C ASP A 82 24.19 1.27 13.23
N ALA A 83 23.74 0.07 12.84
CA ALA A 83 24.53 -1.16 12.86
C ALA A 83 25.66 -1.16 11.83
N SER A 84 25.78 -0.17 10.94
CA SER A 84 26.92 -0.04 10.02
C SER A 84 28.25 0.18 10.74
N HIS A 85 28.18 0.75 11.95
CA HIS A 85 29.34 1.11 12.75
C HIS A 85 29.74 0.01 13.74
N GLU A 86 28.81 -0.86 14.15
CA GLU A 86 29.10 -1.96 15.07
C GLU A 86 30.11 -2.98 14.52
N PRO A 87 30.08 -3.41 13.24
CA PRO A 87 31.06 -4.34 12.66
C PRO A 87 32.45 -3.74 12.45
N LYS A 88 32.59 -2.42 12.35
CA LYS A 88 33.90 -1.78 12.20
C LYS A 88 34.76 -2.01 13.43
N THR A 89 34.17 -1.91 14.63
CA THR A 89 34.86 -2.11 15.91
C THR A 89 35.52 -3.50 16.06
N PRO A 90 34.83 -4.64 15.88
CA PRO A 90 35.46 -5.95 15.95
C PRO A 90 36.46 -6.18 14.81
N LEU A 91 36.23 -5.64 13.59
CA LEU A 91 37.22 -5.73 12.51
C LEU A 91 38.53 -4.97 12.84
N SER A 92 38.42 -3.79 13.47
CA SER A 92 39.58 -3.04 13.97
C SER A 92 40.33 -3.80 15.07
N VAL A 93 39.61 -4.48 15.97
CA VAL A 93 40.24 -5.32 17.02
C VAL A 93 40.96 -6.51 16.40
N ILE A 94 40.37 -7.17 15.39
CA ILE A 94 41.02 -8.29 14.70
C ILE A 94 42.30 -7.83 13.98
N ASN A 95 42.26 -6.68 13.29
CA ASN A 95 43.45 -6.10 12.68
C ASN A 95 44.52 -5.76 13.72
N ALA A 96 44.17 -5.09 14.82
CA ALA A 96 45.13 -4.75 15.88
C ALA A 96 45.76 -6.01 16.50
N ASN A 97 44.97 -7.06 16.74
CA ASN A 97 45.49 -8.32 17.25
C ASN A 97 46.43 -9.00 16.23
N THR A 98 46.11 -8.91 14.95
CA THR A 98 46.95 -9.46 13.87
C THR A 98 48.26 -8.70 13.77
N GLU A 99 48.23 -7.38 13.88
CA GLU A 99 49.42 -6.52 13.90
C GLU A 99 50.33 -6.84 15.11
N VAL A 100 49.76 -7.10 16.30
CA VAL A 100 50.53 -7.53 17.48
C VAL A 100 51.23 -8.89 17.25
N ILE A 101 50.58 -9.81 16.56
CA ILE A 101 51.19 -11.10 16.17
C ILE A 101 52.36 -10.85 15.21
N GLU A 102 52.17 -9.99 14.21
CA GLU A 102 53.23 -9.64 13.25
C GLU A 102 54.42 -8.93 13.90
N MET A 103 54.19 -8.12 14.94
CA MET A 103 55.26 -7.50 15.72
C MET A 103 56.11 -8.52 16.52
N THR A 104 55.52 -9.65 16.90
CA THR A 104 56.18 -10.67 17.74
C THR A 104 56.82 -11.78 16.92
N ASP A 105 56.09 -12.31 15.94
CA ASP A 105 56.48 -13.50 15.16
C ASP A 105 56.84 -13.17 13.69
N GLY A 106 56.69 -11.92 13.27
CA GLY A 106 56.86 -11.48 11.88
C GLY A 106 55.60 -11.68 11.03
N GLU A 107 55.61 -11.10 9.82
CA GLU A 107 54.53 -11.30 8.84
C GLU A 107 54.51 -12.77 8.38
N SER A 108 53.31 -13.37 8.35
CA SER A 108 53.10 -14.72 7.83
C SER A 108 51.97 -14.76 6.80
N GLU A 109 51.93 -15.81 5.98
CA GLU A 109 50.82 -16.04 5.04
C GLU A 109 49.44 -16.07 5.75
N TRP A 110 49.40 -16.46 7.03
CA TRP A 110 48.17 -16.48 7.82
C TRP A 110 47.72 -15.08 8.23
N THR A 111 48.65 -14.23 8.70
CA THR A 111 48.32 -12.86 9.13
C THR A 111 47.93 -11.98 7.94
N LYS A 112 48.58 -12.19 6.80
CA LYS A 112 48.21 -11.60 5.51
C LYS A 112 46.83 -12.06 5.05
N GLY A 113 46.54 -13.36 5.15
CA GLY A 113 45.23 -13.92 4.85
C GLY A 113 44.11 -13.36 5.75
N ILE A 114 44.41 -13.08 7.02
CA ILE A 114 43.49 -12.42 7.95
C ILE A 114 43.24 -10.97 7.53
N HIS A 115 44.29 -10.20 7.24
CA HIS A 115 44.18 -8.82 6.75
C HIS A 115 43.31 -8.71 5.50
N GLU A 116 43.51 -9.59 4.52
CA GLU A 116 42.69 -9.61 3.32
C GLU A 116 41.21 -9.92 3.60
N GLN A 117 40.94 -10.86 4.51
CA GLN A 117 39.57 -11.21 4.87
C GLN A 117 38.88 -10.07 5.62
N VAL A 118 39.57 -9.43 6.57
CA VAL A 118 39.08 -8.27 7.28
C VAL A 118 38.78 -7.12 6.31
N ALA A 119 39.68 -6.85 5.36
CA ALA A 119 39.47 -5.83 4.33
C ALA A 119 38.26 -6.14 3.43
N ARG A 120 38.11 -7.40 3.00
CA ARG A 120 36.93 -7.84 2.22
C ARG A 120 35.63 -7.68 3.00
N MET A 121 35.62 -8.03 4.29
CA MET A 121 34.44 -7.88 5.15
C MET A 121 34.09 -6.40 5.36
N ALA A 122 35.08 -5.55 5.63
CA ALA A 122 34.87 -4.11 5.76
C ALA A 122 34.24 -3.52 4.49
N GLN A 123 34.75 -3.88 3.32
CA GLN A 123 34.23 -3.42 2.04
C GLN A 123 32.79 -3.90 1.78
N LEU A 124 32.47 -5.15 2.16
CA LEU A 124 31.12 -5.69 1.99
C LEU A 124 30.11 -4.95 2.89
N THR A 125 30.45 -4.73 4.16
CA THR A 125 29.62 -3.97 5.09
C THR A 125 29.38 -2.55 4.60
N GLU A 126 30.42 -1.86 4.12
CA GLU A 126 30.29 -0.52 3.57
C GLU A 126 29.34 -0.46 2.36
N ARG A 127 29.43 -1.43 1.44
CA ARG A 127 28.54 -1.51 0.27
C ARG A 127 27.08 -1.77 0.67
N LEU A 128 26.84 -2.63 1.65
CA LEU A 128 25.47 -2.92 2.12
C LEU A 128 24.83 -1.68 2.77
N VAL A 129 25.61 -0.93 3.54
CA VAL A 129 25.16 0.28 4.21
C VAL A 129 24.93 1.39 3.20
N PHE A 130 25.82 1.54 2.22
CA PHE A 130 25.65 2.47 1.11
C PHE A 130 24.35 2.20 0.35
N LEU A 131 24.08 0.92 0.03
CA LEU A 131 22.83 0.52 -0.63
C LEU A 131 21.60 0.84 0.23
N ALA A 132 21.66 0.55 1.54
CA ALA A 132 20.56 0.84 2.46
C ALA A 132 20.25 2.34 2.55
N LYS A 133 21.28 3.20 2.53
CA LYS A 133 21.15 4.66 2.54
C LYS A 133 20.62 5.22 1.21
N MET A 134 21.03 4.65 0.07
CA MET A 134 20.49 5.05 -1.22
C MET A 134 18.98 4.80 -1.33
N ASP A 135 18.49 3.71 -0.72
CA ASP A 135 17.06 3.38 -0.70
C ASP A 135 16.25 4.25 0.29
N GLU A 136 16.88 5.11 1.10
CA GLU A 136 16.18 6.03 2.02
C GLU A 136 15.51 7.22 1.32
N GLY A 137 15.77 7.46 0.02
CA GLY A 137 15.08 8.50 -0.74
C GLY A 137 15.23 9.87 -0.06
N GLY A 138 16.47 10.27 0.24
CA GLY A 138 16.76 11.59 0.76
C GLY A 138 16.38 12.69 -0.23
N GLU A 139 16.10 13.89 0.29
CA GLU A 139 15.91 15.10 -0.51
C GLU A 139 17.21 15.35 -1.30
N LEU A 140 17.20 15.02 -2.59
CA LEU A 140 18.36 15.19 -3.46
C LEU A 140 18.49 16.68 -3.78
N ASP A 141 19.60 17.28 -3.36
CA ASP A 141 19.95 18.63 -3.78
C ASP A 141 20.41 18.58 -5.24
N MET A 142 19.55 19.08 -6.13
CA MET A 142 19.76 19.04 -7.57
C MET A 142 20.44 20.33 -7.99
N GLU A 143 21.76 20.26 -8.23
CA GLU A 143 22.54 21.37 -8.77
C GLU A 143 22.90 21.13 -10.23
N ASP A 144 23.03 22.21 -11.01
CA ASP A 144 23.54 22.15 -12.38
C ASP A 144 25.01 21.69 -12.36
N CYS A 145 25.28 20.57 -13.03
CA CYS A 145 26.60 19.93 -13.08
C CYS A 145 27.10 19.82 -14.52
N ASP A 146 28.34 20.25 -14.78
CA ASP A 146 29.03 19.99 -16.05
C ASP A 146 29.47 18.52 -16.12
N LEU A 147 28.79 17.75 -16.97
CA LEU A 147 29.08 16.34 -17.22
C LEU A 147 30.50 16.10 -17.76
N SER A 148 31.10 17.06 -18.47
CA SER A 148 32.47 16.95 -18.99
C SER A 148 33.48 16.96 -17.87
N GLU A 149 33.35 17.89 -16.91
CA GLU A 149 34.23 17.97 -15.76
C GLU A 149 34.02 16.79 -14.81
N LEU A 150 32.77 16.35 -14.60
CA LEU A 150 32.48 15.17 -13.80
C LEU A 150 33.10 13.90 -14.42
N ALA A 151 33.00 13.73 -15.73
CA ALA A 151 33.59 12.59 -16.43
C ALA A 151 35.13 12.60 -16.35
N LYS A 152 35.77 13.75 -16.55
CA LYS A 152 37.24 13.88 -16.40
C LYS A 152 37.68 13.53 -14.99
N ARG A 153 36.96 14.01 -13.97
CA ARG A 153 37.24 13.73 -12.56
C ARG A 153 37.07 12.24 -12.24
N ALA A 154 35.98 11.62 -12.70
CA ALA A 154 35.74 10.19 -12.49
C ALA A 154 36.81 9.31 -13.14
N ILE A 155 37.27 9.68 -14.35
CA ILE A 155 38.36 8.99 -15.04
C ILE A 155 39.68 9.17 -14.25
N ALA A 156 40.01 10.39 -13.81
CA ALA A 156 41.21 10.65 -13.02
C ALA A 156 41.23 9.85 -11.70
N GLU A 157 40.10 9.80 -10.98
CA GLU A 157 39.92 9.02 -9.75
C GLU A 157 40.10 7.50 -10.01
N ALA A 158 39.49 6.98 -11.08
CA ALA A 158 39.61 5.57 -11.46
C ALA A 158 41.05 5.18 -11.82
N HIS A 159 41.83 6.09 -12.39
CA HIS A 159 43.25 5.87 -12.67
C HIS A 159 44.13 5.89 -11.41
N HIS A 160 43.72 6.59 -10.34
CA HIS A 160 44.44 6.58 -9.06
C HIS A 160 44.27 5.26 -8.29
N GLY A 161 43.12 4.58 -8.40
CA GLY A 161 42.81 3.35 -7.64
C GLY A 161 43.46 2.05 -8.15
N LYS A 162 44.22 2.09 -9.26
CA LYS A 162 44.77 0.87 -9.89
C LYS A 162 46.15 1.07 -10.52
N ALA A 163 47.07 1.71 -9.81
CA ALA A 163 48.50 1.63 -10.13
C ALA A 163 49.13 0.37 -9.51
N LEU A 164 48.74 -0.82 -9.99
CA LEU A 164 49.55 -2.04 -9.83
C LEU A 164 50.48 -2.12 -11.04
N CYS A 165 51.48 -1.25 -11.08
CA CYS A 165 52.55 -1.34 -12.07
C CYS A 165 53.49 -2.49 -11.67
N THR A 166 53.31 -3.65 -12.30
CA THR A 166 54.40 -4.63 -12.40
C THR A 166 55.35 -4.15 -13.48
N THR A 167 56.48 -3.59 -13.07
CA THR A 167 57.60 -3.28 -13.95
C THR A 167 58.41 -4.57 -14.16
N ASN A 168 58.07 -5.34 -15.19
CA ASN A 168 59.09 -6.17 -15.83
C ASN A 168 59.68 -5.36 -16.96
N GLY A 169 60.92 -4.93 -16.77
CA GLY A 169 61.61 -3.99 -17.63
C GLY A 169 61.70 -4.49 -19.07
N VAL A 170 60.87 -3.92 -19.94
CA VAL A 170 61.23 -3.41 -21.26
C VAL A 170 60.18 -2.36 -21.64
N ASP A 171 60.61 -1.26 -22.24
CA ASP A 171 59.87 -0.02 -22.48
C ASP A 171 58.57 -0.14 -23.30
N THR A 172 57.46 -0.56 -22.70
CA THR A 172 56.12 -0.40 -23.31
C THR A 172 55.04 -0.23 -22.25
N ILE A 173 54.62 1.01 -22.00
CA ILE A 173 53.39 1.31 -21.26
C ILE A 173 52.22 1.15 -22.23
N THR A 174 51.74 -0.08 -22.39
CA THR A 174 50.48 -0.34 -23.10
C THR A 174 49.32 0.05 -22.18
N PHE A 175 48.68 1.19 -22.42
CA PHE A 175 47.39 1.54 -21.81
C PHE A 175 46.30 0.63 -22.39
N GLY A 176 46.19 -0.58 -21.85
CA GLY A 176 45.09 -1.50 -22.13
C GLY A 176 44.05 -1.43 -21.02
N ILE A 177 42.88 -0.87 -21.29
CA ILE A 177 41.70 -1.08 -20.45
C ILE A 177 41.34 -2.56 -20.59
N VAL A 178 41.77 -3.38 -19.62
CA VAL A 178 41.34 -4.78 -19.52
C VAL A 178 39.89 -4.79 -19.06
N LEU A 179 38.95 -4.77 -20.02
CA LEU A 179 37.61 -5.28 -19.80
C LEU A 179 37.73 -6.80 -19.72
N ARG A 180 37.70 -7.34 -18.50
CA ARG A 180 37.56 -8.78 -18.26
C ARG A 180 36.09 -9.15 -18.55
N PRO A 181 35.80 -10.26 -19.26
CA PRO A 181 34.43 -10.73 -19.46
C PRO A 181 33.73 -11.07 -18.13
#